data_AF-A0A2W7B500-F1
#
_entry.id   AF-A0A2W7B500-F1
#
_cell.length_a   1.000
_cell.length_b   1.000
_cell.length_c   1.000
_cell.angle_alpha   90.00
_cell.angle_beta   90.00
_cell.angle_gamma   90.00
#
_symmetry.space_group_name_H-M   'P 1'
#
loop_
_entity.id
_entity.type
_entity.pdbx_description
1 polymer ?
#
loop_
_entity_poly.entity_id
_entity_poly.type
_entity_poly.pdbx_seq_one_letter_code
_entity_poly.pdbx_strand_id
1 'polypeptide(L)'
;PHPEGKPGRPSDTANLWREWHGVELHRPDWGSWSHTLAWSLHSADRGALLWCGLNAFSKAIHFDLPPPANGWMRVIDTALPNGEDIPSHPEFWSPKGVPLESRSLVLMVAPSLLRSEFSEAGGGNRTRIISLEG
;
A
#
# COMPACT_ATOMS: atom_id res chain seq x y z
N PRO A 1 26.34 2.26 -5.05
CA PRO A 1 26.16 1.13 -4.10
C PRO A 1 26.06 1.66 -2.66
N HIS A 2 24.84 1.76 -2.13
CA HIS A 2 24.62 2.18 -0.76
C HIS A 2 24.86 0.99 0.18
N PRO A 3 25.68 1.11 1.24
CA PRO A 3 25.92 0.01 2.17
C PRO A 3 24.64 -0.28 2.97
N GLU A 4 24.26 -1.55 3.04
CA GLU A 4 23.18 -2.04 3.88
C GLU A 4 23.61 -1.95 5.35
N GLY A 5 22.87 -1.18 6.15
CA GLY A 5 23.08 -1.07 7.59
C GLY A 5 22.69 -2.38 8.31
N LYS A 6 23.44 -2.72 9.36
CA LYS A 6 23.23 -3.92 10.18
C LYS A 6 21.77 -4.00 10.70
N PRO A 7 21.12 -5.17 10.65
CA PRO A 7 19.77 -5.32 11.17
C PRO A 7 19.75 -5.07 12.69
N GLY A 8 18.93 -4.12 13.11
CA GLY A 8 18.64 -3.86 14.51
C GLY A 8 17.98 -5.08 15.17
N ARG A 9 18.11 -5.14 16.50
CA ARG A 9 17.58 -6.18 17.39
C ARG A 9 16.12 -6.56 17.03
N PRO A 10 15.75 -7.86 17.01
CA PRO A 10 14.40 -8.28 16.64
C PRO A 10 13.43 -7.93 17.78
N SER A 11 12.76 -6.77 17.69
CA SER A 11 11.49 -6.57 18.38
C SER A 11 10.43 -7.12 17.45
N ASP A 12 9.78 -8.24 17.82
CA ASP A 12 8.50 -8.85 17.36
C ASP A 12 7.80 -8.40 16.05
N THR A 13 8.55 -7.84 15.10
CA THR A 13 8.11 -7.55 13.76
C THR A 13 8.05 -8.90 13.11
N ALA A 14 6.85 -9.29 12.71
CA ALA A 14 6.66 -10.32 11.70
C ALA A 14 7.78 -10.21 10.65
N ASN A 15 8.28 -11.33 10.13
CA ASN A 15 9.36 -11.31 9.16
C ASN A 15 8.90 -10.53 7.90
N LEU A 16 9.17 -9.22 7.90
CA LEU A 16 8.70 -8.26 6.93
C LEU A 16 9.81 -8.00 5.91
N TRP A 17 9.48 -8.04 4.63
CA TRP A 17 10.41 -7.64 3.57
C TRP A 17 9.73 -6.71 2.57
N ARG A 18 10.57 -5.88 1.93
CA ARG A 18 10.14 -4.98 0.86
C ARG A 18 10.51 -5.57 -0.49
N GLU A 19 9.62 -5.42 -1.46
CA GLU A 19 9.89 -5.70 -2.87
C GLU A 19 9.72 -4.43 -3.70
N TRP A 20 10.51 -4.33 -4.77
CA TRP A 20 10.44 -3.26 -5.75
C TRP A 20 9.86 -3.78 -7.06
N HIS A 21 9.01 -2.99 -7.70
CA HIS A 21 8.34 -3.31 -8.96
C HIS A 21 8.41 -2.11 -9.90
N GLY A 22 8.19 -2.37 -11.18
CA GLY A 22 7.92 -1.31 -12.16
C GLY A 22 6.43 -1.33 -12.48
N VAL A 23 6.09 -1.15 -13.75
CA VAL A 23 4.74 -1.42 -14.27
C VAL A 23 4.37 -2.90 -14.08
N GLU A 24 5.33 -3.79 -14.32
CA GLU A 24 5.24 -5.22 -14.06
C GLU A 24 5.88 -5.59 -12.71
N LEU A 25 5.37 -6.66 -12.09
CA LEU A 25 5.91 -7.15 -10.82
C LEU A 25 7.37 -7.59 -10.96
N HIS A 26 8.20 -7.24 -9.96
CA HIS A 26 9.61 -7.62 -9.86
C HIS A 26 10.50 -7.11 -11.01
N ARG A 27 10.01 -6.11 -11.76
CA ARG A 27 10.74 -5.45 -12.86
C ARG A 27 10.85 -3.95 -12.65
N PRO A 28 11.51 -3.48 -11.56
CA PRO A 28 11.72 -2.06 -11.36
C PRO A 28 12.61 -1.47 -12.46
N ASP A 29 12.29 -0.26 -12.89
CA ASP A 29 13.11 0.52 -13.82
C ASP A 29 13.89 1.58 -13.05
N TRP A 30 15.20 1.39 -12.94
CA TRP A 30 16.12 2.30 -12.25
C TRP A 30 16.79 3.31 -13.19
N GLY A 31 16.40 3.33 -14.46
CA GLY A 31 16.90 4.31 -15.42
C GLY A 31 16.60 5.72 -14.94
N SER A 32 17.52 6.66 -15.19
CA SER A 32 17.32 8.08 -14.83
C SER A 32 16.16 8.73 -15.58
N TRP A 33 15.71 8.12 -16.67
CA TRP A 33 14.55 8.50 -17.46
C TRP A 33 13.26 7.81 -16.99
N SER A 34 13.32 6.96 -15.96
CA SER A 34 12.15 6.25 -15.50
C SER A 34 11.15 7.21 -14.86
N HIS A 35 9.88 6.96 -15.15
CA HIS A 35 8.76 7.73 -14.65
C HIS A 35 7.81 6.87 -13.83
N THR A 36 8.15 5.62 -13.57
CA THR A 36 7.29 4.68 -12.84
C THR A 36 8.09 3.95 -11.78
N LEU A 37 7.50 3.79 -10.61
CA LEU A 37 8.06 2.98 -9.54
C LEU A 37 6.93 2.43 -8.70
N ALA A 38 7.05 1.17 -8.28
CA ALA A 38 6.16 0.60 -7.30
C ALA A 38 6.95 -0.20 -6.26
N TRP A 39 6.37 -0.36 -5.08
CA TRP A 39 6.95 -1.17 -4.02
C TRP A 39 5.85 -1.80 -3.17
N SER A 40 6.18 -2.90 -2.53
CA SER A 40 5.28 -3.58 -1.61
C SER A 40 5.99 -4.01 -0.35
N LEU A 41 5.23 -4.13 0.73
CA LEU A 41 5.67 -4.69 2.01
C LEU A 41 4.93 -6.01 2.22
N HIS A 42 5.69 -7.05 2.52
CA HIS A 42 5.18 -8.41 2.70
C HIS A 42 5.50 -8.92 4.09
N SER A 43 4.72 -9.89 4.54
CA SER A 43 4.96 -10.67 5.75
C SER A 43 4.93 -12.16 5.44
N ALA A 44 5.78 -12.94 6.11
CA ALA A 44 5.95 -14.36 5.77
C ALA A 44 4.66 -15.17 5.97
N ASP A 45 3.84 -14.77 6.92
CA ASP A 45 2.57 -15.40 7.31
C ASP A 45 1.35 -14.84 6.55
N ARG A 46 1.42 -13.61 6.04
CA ARG A 46 0.25 -12.89 5.49
C ARG A 46 0.41 -12.46 4.03
N GLY A 47 1.57 -12.68 3.42
CA GLY A 47 1.88 -12.21 2.06
C GLY A 47 1.95 -10.68 1.99
N ALA A 48 1.58 -10.12 0.83
CA ALA A 48 1.59 -8.68 0.60
C ALA A 48 0.60 -7.95 1.54
N LEU A 49 1.11 -7.03 2.35
CA LEU A 49 0.36 -6.23 3.31
C LEU A 49 0.06 -4.82 2.79
N LEU A 50 0.97 -4.28 2.00
CA LEU A 50 0.89 -2.92 1.46
C LEU A 50 1.51 -2.92 0.07
N TRP A 51 0.91 -2.18 -0.84
CA TRP A 51 1.49 -1.87 -2.15
C TRP A 51 1.31 -0.38 -2.45
N CYS A 52 2.35 0.25 -2.98
CA CYS A 52 2.33 1.65 -3.39
C CYS A 52 2.91 1.76 -4.79
N GLY A 53 2.16 2.40 -5.68
CA GLY A 53 2.58 2.68 -7.06
C GLY A 53 2.66 4.17 -7.30
N LEU A 54 3.65 4.59 -8.08
CA LEU A 54 3.89 5.97 -8.46
C LEU A 54 3.98 6.06 -9.99
N ASN A 55 3.15 6.91 -10.57
CA ASN A 55 3.20 7.28 -11.97
C ASN A 55 3.59 8.75 -12.11
N ALA A 56 4.89 9.01 -12.27
CA ALA A 56 5.42 10.31 -12.64
C ALA A 56 5.52 10.48 -14.17
N PHE A 57 4.76 9.71 -14.97
CA PHE A 57 4.62 9.87 -16.42
C PHE A 57 3.42 10.75 -16.77
N SER A 58 3.32 11.19 -18.04
CA SER A 58 2.32 12.17 -18.48
C SER A 58 1.00 11.53 -18.94
N LYS A 59 0.93 10.21 -18.91
CA LYS A 59 -0.23 9.41 -19.32
C LYS A 59 -0.56 8.39 -18.25
N ALA A 60 -1.80 7.90 -18.26
CA ALA A 60 -2.20 6.78 -17.43
C ALA A 60 -1.39 5.53 -17.77
N ILE A 61 -1.00 4.78 -16.73
CA ILE A 61 -0.25 3.53 -16.85
C ILE A 61 -0.91 2.50 -15.94
N HIS A 62 -1.08 1.28 -16.45
CA HIS A 62 -1.65 0.17 -15.69
C HIS A 62 -0.54 -0.62 -15.01
N PHE A 63 -0.56 -0.67 -13.69
CA PHE A 63 0.39 -1.44 -12.89
C PHE A 63 -0.18 -2.80 -12.52
N ASP A 64 0.67 -3.81 -12.42
CA ASP A 64 0.34 -5.10 -11.82
C ASP A 64 0.34 -4.99 -10.29
N LEU A 65 -0.59 -5.69 -9.63
CA LEU A 65 -0.61 -5.83 -8.17
C LEU A 65 -0.15 -7.23 -7.78
N PRO A 66 0.67 -7.37 -6.71
CA PRO A 66 0.99 -8.69 -6.19
C PRO A 66 -0.29 -9.34 -5.65
N PRO A 67 -0.41 -10.69 -5.71
CA PRO A 67 -1.59 -11.38 -5.25
C PRO A 67 -1.87 -11.07 -3.77
N PRO A 68 -3.01 -10.44 -3.42
CA PRO A 68 -3.32 -10.19 -2.03
C PRO A 68 -3.83 -11.46 -1.38
N ALA A 69 -3.52 -11.68 -0.09
CA ALA A 69 -4.07 -12.82 0.65
C ALA A 69 -5.60 -12.76 0.78
N ASN A 70 -6.20 -11.56 0.86
CA ASN A 70 -7.65 -11.36 1.07
C ASN A 70 -8.22 -10.17 0.27
N GLY A 71 -7.67 -9.87 -0.91
CA GLY A 71 -8.01 -8.66 -1.68
C GLY A 71 -7.26 -7.41 -1.22
N TRP A 72 -7.37 -6.34 -2.00
CA TRP A 72 -6.77 -5.04 -1.68
C TRP A 72 -7.84 -4.07 -1.18
N MET A 73 -7.43 -3.13 -0.33
CA MET A 73 -8.21 -1.95 0.05
C MET A 73 -7.45 -0.72 -0.45
N ARG A 74 -8.10 0.10 -1.29
CA ARG A 74 -7.56 1.38 -1.75
C ARG A 74 -7.72 2.41 -0.64
N VAL A 75 -6.60 2.97 -0.20
CA VAL A 75 -6.53 3.94 0.92
C VAL A 75 -6.21 5.33 0.43
N ILE A 76 -5.36 5.46 -0.59
CA ILE A 76 -5.01 6.73 -1.21
C ILE A 76 -5.06 6.56 -2.72
N ASP A 77 -5.66 7.51 -3.42
CA ASP A 77 -5.59 7.64 -4.87
C ASP A 77 -5.57 9.13 -5.24
N THR A 78 -4.39 9.65 -5.52
CA THR A 78 -4.21 11.09 -5.76
C THR A 78 -4.77 11.55 -7.11
N ALA A 79 -5.28 10.64 -7.94
CA ALA A 79 -5.96 10.99 -9.18
C ALA A 79 -7.42 11.40 -8.96
N LEU A 80 -7.99 11.09 -7.79
CA LEU A 80 -9.36 11.45 -7.43
C LEU A 80 -9.47 12.93 -7.05
N PRO A 81 -10.69 13.50 -7.10
CA PRO A 81 -10.94 14.85 -6.61
C PRO A 81 -10.51 15.03 -5.15
N ASN A 82 -10.21 16.28 -4.77
CA ASN A 82 -9.86 16.63 -3.40
C ASN A 82 -10.98 16.20 -2.43
N GLY A 83 -10.61 15.43 -1.40
CA GLY A 83 -11.53 14.89 -0.40
C GLY A 83 -12.01 13.47 -0.74
N GLU A 84 -11.79 13.01 -1.97
CA GLU A 84 -11.98 11.62 -2.40
C GLU A 84 -10.63 10.88 -2.52
N ASP A 85 -9.52 11.61 -2.66
CA ASP A 85 -8.17 11.08 -2.76
C ASP A 85 -7.68 10.36 -1.50
N ILE A 86 -8.30 10.68 -0.36
CA ILE A 86 -8.12 10.01 0.92
C ILE A 86 -9.53 9.77 1.53
N PRO A 87 -10.23 8.70 1.12
CA PRO A 87 -11.60 8.47 1.58
C PRO A 87 -11.64 8.16 3.08
N SER A 88 -12.75 8.52 3.74
CA SER A 88 -12.98 8.23 5.16
C SER A 88 -12.96 6.73 5.50
N HIS A 89 -13.24 5.88 4.52
CA HIS A 89 -13.18 4.43 4.63
C HIS A 89 -12.46 3.87 3.39
N PRO A 90 -11.48 2.97 3.56
CA PRO A 90 -10.83 2.33 2.43
C PRO A 90 -11.82 1.56 1.55
N GLU A 91 -11.59 1.57 0.25
CA GLU A 91 -12.48 0.94 -0.74
C GLU A 91 -11.95 -0.42 -1.19
N PHE A 92 -12.81 -1.42 -1.32
CA PHE A 92 -12.38 -2.75 -1.77
C PHE A 92 -11.97 -2.76 -3.24
N TRP A 93 -10.83 -3.39 -3.53
CA TRP A 93 -10.25 -3.52 -4.87
C TRP A 93 -10.05 -5.00 -5.23
N SER A 94 -10.84 -5.47 -6.20
CA SER A 94 -10.80 -6.83 -6.73
C SER A 94 -9.93 -7.04 -7.99
N PRO A 95 -9.66 -6.02 -8.85
CA PRO A 95 -8.81 -6.23 -10.01
C PRO A 95 -7.37 -6.63 -9.66
N LYS A 96 -6.72 -7.38 -10.57
CA LYS A 96 -5.33 -7.86 -10.41
C LYS A 96 -4.25 -6.80 -10.64
N GLY A 97 -4.67 -5.60 -11.02
CA GLY A 97 -3.78 -4.47 -11.20
C GLY A 97 -4.55 -3.18 -11.00
N VAL A 98 -3.87 -2.04 -11.13
CA VAL A 98 -4.43 -0.72 -10.86
C VAL A 98 -3.99 0.29 -11.91
N PRO A 99 -4.92 1.04 -12.53
CA PRO A 99 -4.56 2.17 -13.37
C PRO A 99 -4.12 3.35 -12.48
N LEU A 100 -2.96 3.93 -12.79
CA LEU A 100 -2.52 5.19 -12.19
C LEU A 100 -2.57 6.25 -13.28
N GLU A 101 -3.34 7.32 -13.05
CA GLU A 101 -3.41 8.47 -13.94
C GLU A 101 -2.07 9.22 -14.04
N SER A 102 -2.00 10.14 -14.99
CA SER A 102 -0.85 11.04 -15.16
C SER A 102 -0.48 11.72 -13.83
N ARG A 103 0.81 11.66 -13.45
CA ARG A 103 1.35 12.33 -12.25
C ARG A 103 0.63 11.94 -10.95
N SER A 104 0.23 10.68 -10.79
CA SER A 104 -0.53 10.19 -9.63
C SER A 104 0.19 9.10 -8.84
N LEU A 105 -0.34 8.81 -7.65
CA LEU A 105 0.06 7.73 -6.76
C LEU A 105 -1.17 7.01 -6.21
N VAL A 106 -1.05 5.69 -6.04
CA VAL A 106 -2.05 4.88 -5.33
C VAL A 106 -1.39 4.11 -4.19
N LEU A 107 -2.07 4.07 -3.04
CA LEU A 107 -1.73 3.22 -1.89
C LEU A 107 -2.83 2.17 -1.67
N MET A 108 -2.43 0.91 -1.72
CA MET A 108 -3.26 -0.24 -1.41
C MET A 108 -2.77 -0.90 -0.12
N VAL A 109 -3.71 -1.37 0.71
CA VAL A 109 -3.40 -2.16 1.91
C VAL A 109 -4.23 -3.43 1.96
N ALA A 110 -3.68 -4.50 2.51
CA ALA A 110 -4.42 -5.72 2.76
C ALA A 110 -5.41 -5.52 3.92
N PRO A 111 -6.60 -6.13 3.89
CA PRO A 111 -7.55 -6.08 5.00
C PRO A 111 -7.01 -6.59 6.35
N SER A 112 -5.94 -7.40 6.34
CA SER A 112 -5.26 -7.87 7.55
C SER A 112 -4.44 -6.76 8.23
N LEU A 113 -3.91 -5.79 7.45
CA LEU A 113 -3.16 -4.66 7.99
C LEU A 113 -4.09 -3.66 8.69
N LEU A 114 -5.29 -3.43 8.16
CA LEU A 114 -6.30 -2.55 8.77
C LEU A 114 -6.93 -3.13 10.05
N ARG A 115 -6.93 -4.46 10.21
CA ARG A 115 -7.50 -5.13 11.39
C ARG A 115 -6.60 -5.09 12.63
N SER A 116 -5.31 -4.78 12.46
CA SER A 116 -4.32 -4.76 13.54
C SER A 116 -4.55 -3.62 14.55
N GLU A 117 -5.18 -2.53 14.15
CA GLU A 117 -5.40 -1.34 15.00
C GLU A 117 -6.52 -1.52 16.04
N PHE A 118 -7.28 -2.63 16.00
CA PHE A 118 -8.42 -2.88 16.89
C PHE A 118 -8.27 -4.14 17.77
N SER A 119 -7.07 -4.74 17.82
CA SER A 119 -6.82 -5.96 18.62
C SER A 119 -5.76 -5.78 19.71
N GLU A 120 -5.64 -4.60 20.31
CA GLU A 120 -5.16 -4.43 21.68
C GLU A 120 -6.22 -3.70 22.52
N ALA A 121 -7.32 -4.41 22.84
CA ALA A 121 -8.12 -4.15 24.03
C ALA A 121 -9.02 -5.35 24.34
N GLY A 122 -8.41 -6.54 24.48
CA GLY A 122 -8.98 -7.61 25.30
C GLY A 122 -8.89 -7.20 26.78
N GLY A 123 -9.63 -6.18 27.17
CA GLY A 123 -9.52 -5.54 28.48
C GLY A 123 -10.40 -4.30 28.63
N GLY A 124 -11.71 -4.44 28.44
CA GLY A 124 -12.70 -3.51 29.01
C GLY A 124 -13.05 -2.26 28.20
N ASN A 125 -14.22 -2.32 27.57
CA ASN A 125 -15.25 -1.27 27.53
C ASN A 125 -14.85 0.15 27.05
N ARG A 126 -15.16 0.48 25.78
CA ARG A 126 -16.12 1.54 25.39
C ARG A 126 -16.07 1.83 23.89
N THR A 127 -17.22 1.69 23.25
CA THR A 127 -17.56 2.33 21.97
C THR A 127 -17.25 3.83 22.02
N ARG A 128 -16.51 4.34 21.04
CA ARG A 128 -16.60 5.74 20.62
C ARG A 128 -16.74 5.81 19.11
N ILE A 129 -18.00 5.99 18.69
CA ILE A 129 -18.35 6.66 17.44
C ILE A 129 -17.77 8.07 17.55
N ILE A 130 -16.79 8.41 16.73
CA ILE A 130 -16.41 9.81 16.54
C ILE A 130 -17.30 10.38 15.44
N SER A 131 -18.38 11.04 15.87
CA SER A 131 -19.03 12.10 15.10
C SER A 131 -17.99 13.20 14.87
N LEU A 132 -17.68 13.49 13.62
CA LEU A 132 -17.05 14.75 13.23
C LEU A 132 -18.16 15.65 12.70
N GLU A 133 -18.78 16.40 13.61
CA GLU A 133 -19.44 17.66 13.28
C GLU A 133 -18.45 18.78 13.61
N GLY A 134 -18.22 19.66 12.63
CA GLY A 134 -17.38 20.85 12.71
C GLY A 134 -17.35 21.56 11.38
#